data_AF-X1YV85-F1
#
_entry.id   AF-X1YV85-F1
#
_cell.length_a   1.000
_cell.length_b   1.000
_cell.length_c   1.000
_cell.angle_alpha   90.00
_cell.angle_beta   90.00
_cell.angle_gamma   90.00
#
_symmetry.space_group_name_H-M   'P 1'
#
loop_
_entity.id
_entity.type
_entity.pdbx_description
1 polymer ?
#
loop_
_entity_poly.entity_id
_entity_poly.type
_entity_poly.pdbx_seq_one_letter_code
_entity_poly.pdbx_strand_id
1 'polypeptide(L)'
;MATRSIRDKQKDVQDKNLAVLTALLKDEDNKYCVDCDGKGPRWASWNLGIFLCIRCAGIHRNLGVHISKVKSVTLDSWTSEQIAMVEDMGNSRARAVYEANLPEGFRRPQTDSGLEAFIRSKYETKKYIAKEWVPPQPRTQVRDGIFNLFAPLHI
;
A
#
# COMPACT_ATOMS: atom_id res chain seq x y z
N MET A 1 31.25 3.88 -11.15
CA MET A 1 31.05 4.48 -9.81
C MET A 1 30.22 5.74 -9.95
N ALA A 2 29.17 5.94 -9.15
CA ALA A 2 28.38 7.17 -9.20
C ALA A 2 29.18 8.37 -8.64
N THR A 3 29.06 9.53 -9.28
CA THR A 3 29.69 10.76 -8.80
C THR A 3 29.14 11.17 -7.43
N ARG A 4 29.90 11.95 -6.66
CA ARG A 4 29.44 12.48 -5.35
C ARG A 4 28.11 13.22 -5.48
N SER A 5 27.98 14.06 -6.51
CA SER A 5 26.74 14.81 -6.81
C SER A 5 25.52 13.91 -7.06
N ILE A 6 25.69 12.74 -7.71
CA ILE A 6 24.59 11.80 -7.94
C ILE A 6 24.12 11.18 -6.61
N ARG A 7 25.06 10.82 -5.73
CA ARG A 7 24.75 10.24 -4.42
C ARG A 7 24.02 11.23 -3.51
N ASP A 8 24.43 12.50 -3.51
CA ASP A 8 23.78 13.55 -2.72
C ASP A 8 22.33 13.77 -3.18
N LYS A 9 22.10 13.85 -4.50
CA LYS A 9 20.74 13.97 -5.07
C LYS A 9 19.86 12.76 -4.74
N GLN A 10 20.42 11.54 -4.78
CA GLN A 10 19.68 10.33 -4.42
C GLN A 10 19.27 10.36 -2.95
N LYS A 11 20.16 10.79 -2.06
CA LYS A 11 19.86 10.96 -0.64
C LYS A 11 18.73 11.96 -0.41
N ASP A 12 18.79 13.14 -1.02
CA ASP A 12 17.74 14.16 -0.91
C ASP A 12 16.36 13.63 -1.32
N VAL A 13 16.31 12.83 -2.39
CA VAL A 13 15.06 12.19 -2.84
C VAL A 13 14.56 11.17 -1.82
N GLN A 14 15.45 10.36 -1.24
CA GLN A 14 15.06 9.40 -0.21
C GLN A 14 14.55 10.10 1.06
N ASP A 15 15.21 11.18 1.50
CA ASP A 15 14.81 11.95 2.67
C ASP A 15 13.43 12.59 2.47
N LYS A 16 13.15 13.11 1.26
CA LYS A 16 11.82 13.63 0.89
C LYS A 16 10.75 12.54 0.91
N ASN A 17 11.03 11.39 0.32
CA ASN A 17 10.10 10.26 0.29
C ASN A 17 9.77 9.76 1.70
N LEU A 18 10.78 9.67 2.57
CA LEU A 18 10.58 9.30 3.97
C LEU A 18 9.73 10.33 4.73
N ALA A 19 9.92 11.62 4.46
CA ALA A 19 9.11 12.68 5.07
C ALA A 19 7.63 12.54 4.71
N VAL A 20 7.31 12.22 3.45
CA VAL A 20 5.93 11.96 2.99
C VAL A 20 5.33 10.75 3.68
N LEU A 21 6.02 9.59 3.68
CA LEU A 21 5.51 8.39 4.35
C LEU A 21 5.29 8.62 5.85
N THR A 22 6.19 9.37 6.50
CA THR A 22 6.07 9.72 7.92
C THR A 22 4.88 10.64 8.18
N ALA A 23 4.56 11.54 7.23
CA ALA A 23 3.37 12.36 7.30
C ALA A 23 2.09 11.51 7.16
N LEU A 24 2.03 10.60 6.20
CA LEU A 24 0.89 9.68 6.01
C LEU A 24 0.62 8.81 7.25
N LEU A 25 1.66 8.36 7.94
CA LEU A 25 1.52 7.58 9.19
C LEU A 25 0.92 8.38 10.36
N LYS A 26 0.72 9.69 10.22
CA LYS A 26 0.01 10.52 11.22
C LYS A 26 -1.51 10.48 11.05
N ASP A 27 -2.01 10.06 9.88
CA ASP A 27 -3.44 9.91 9.65
C ASP A 27 -4.01 8.81 10.56
N GLU A 28 -5.21 9.02 11.10
CA GLU A 28 -5.79 8.14 12.13
C GLU A 28 -5.84 6.67 11.69
N ASP A 29 -6.26 6.40 10.46
CA ASP A 29 -6.36 5.04 9.92
C ASP A 29 -4.99 4.41 9.61
N ASN A 30 -3.98 5.23 9.31
CA ASN A 30 -2.62 4.77 9.02
C ASN A 30 -1.83 4.46 10.30
N LYS A 31 -2.32 4.86 11.48
CA LYS A 31 -1.72 4.51 12.79
C LYS A 31 -1.89 3.03 13.14
N TYR A 32 -2.72 2.29 12.41
CA TYR A 32 -3.04 0.90 12.65
C TYR A 32 -2.80 0.07 11.38
N CYS A 33 -2.30 -1.15 11.54
CA CYS A 33 -2.14 -2.11 10.46
C CYS A 33 -3.51 -2.40 9.82
N VAL A 34 -3.61 -2.28 8.49
CA VAL A 34 -4.90 -2.43 7.79
C VAL A 34 -5.53 -3.82 7.94
N ASP A 35 -4.74 -4.86 8.24
CA ASP A 35 -5.26 -6.23 8.28
C ASP A 35 -5.58 -6.72 9.70
N CYS A 36 -4.81 -6.30 10.70
CA CYS A 36 -4.92 -6.82 12.07
C CYS A 36 -5.14 -5.75 13.16
N ASP A 37 -5.27 -4.48 12.78
CA ASP A 37 -5.40 -3.32 13.67
C ASP A 37 -4.27 -3.18 14.72
N GLY A 38 -3.12 -3.81 14.48
CA GLY A 38 -1.93 -3.62 15.31
C GLY A 38 -1.38 -2.20 15.16
N LYS A 39 -1.07 -1.53 16.28
CA LYS A 39 -0.59 -0.14 16.29
C LYS A 39 0.79 0.02 15.63
N GLY A 40 1.01 1.20 15.06
CA GLY A 40 2.30 1.66 14.55
C GLY A 40 2.86 0.81 13.41
N PRO A 41 2.13 0.66 12.27
CA PRO A 41 2.68 -0.02 11.11
C PRO A 41 3.95 0.70 10.62
N ARG A 42 4.92 -0.10 10.15
CA ARG A 42 6.25 0.36 9.67
C ARG A 42 6.63 -0.27 8.33
N TRP A 43 5.69 -0.98 7.73
CA TRP A 43 5.79 -1.60 6.42
C TRP A 43 4.63 -1.12 5.57
N ALA A 44 4.75 -1.23 4.26
CA ALA A 44 3.67 -0.93 3.34
C ALA A 44 3.71 -1.88 2.15
N SER A 45 2.55 -2.21 1.60
CA SER A 45 2.44 -2.77 0.26
C SER A 45 2.15 -1.64 -0.70
N TRP A 46 3.15 -1.24 -1.49
CA TRP A 46 3.07 0.00 -2.25
C TRP A 46 2.17 -0.11 -3.48
N ASN A 47 2.01 -1.29 -4.06
CA ASN A 47 1.10 -1.48 -5.20
C ASN A 47 -0.37 -1.56 -4.77
N LEU A 48 -0.62 -1.93 -3.51
CA LEU A 48 -1.96 -1.90 -2.90
C LEU A 48 -2.23 -0.59 -2.16
N GLY A 49 -1.19 0.19 -1.89
CA GLY A 49 -1.27 1.48 -1.21
C GLY A 49 -1.63 1.41 0.29
N ILE A 50 -1.19 0.37 0.98
CA ILE A 50 -1.58 0.08 2.38
C ILE A 50 -0.39 0.03 3.35
N PHE A 51 -0.62 0.39 4.61
CA PHE A 51 0.32 0.26 5.72
C PHE A 51 0.06 -1.01 6.55
N LEU A 52 1.15 -1.70 6.87
CA LEU A 52 1.20 -3.03 7.47
C LEU A 52 2.13 -3.04 8.69
N CYS A 53 1.79 -3.85 9.70
CA CYS A 53 2.76 -4.27 10.71
C CYS A 53 3.74 -5.31 10.12
N ILE A 54 4.85 -5.56 10.80
CA ILE A 54 5.87 -6.52 10.34
C ILE A 54 5.31 -7.93 10.12
N ARG A 55 4.37 -8.36 10.96
CA ARG A 55 3.72 -9.67 10.86
C ARG A 55 2.90 -9.80 9.57
N CYS A 56 1.99 -8.85 9.32
CA CYS A 56 1.18 -8.86 8.10
C CYS A 56 2.05 -8.66 6.85
N ALA A 57 3.10 -7.84 6.94
CA ALA A 57 4.09 -7.70 5.89
C ALA A 57 4.79 -9.03 5.55
N GLY A 58 5.00 -9.93 6.52
CA GLY A 58 5.47 -11.30 6.28
C GLY A 58 4.48 -12.12 5.45
N ILE A 59 3.21 -12.11 5.84
CA ILE A 59 2.13 -12.83 5.12
C ILE A 59 1.97 -12.28 3.69
N HIS A 60 1.99 -10.96 3.53
CA HIS A 60 1.90 -10.32 2.21
C HIS A 60 3.04 -10.71 1.26
N ARG A 61 4.25 -11.03 1.77
CA ARG A 61 5.34 -11.55 0.94
C ARG A 61 5.02 -12.95 0.41
N ASN A 62 4.36 -13.79 1.21
CA ASN A 62 3.96 -15.15 0.84
C ASN A 62 2.83 -15.19 -0.20
N LEU A 63 2.12 -14.08 -0.43
CA LEU A 63 1.18 -13.93 -1.55
C LEU A 63 1.89 -13.84 -2.91
N GLY A 64 3.15 -13.39 -2.92
CA GLY A 64 3.93 -13.16 -4.13
C GLY A 64 3.76 -11.76 -4.74
N VAL A 65 4.79 -11.34 -5.49
CA VAL A 65 4.95 -9.97 -6.02
C VAL A 65 3.92 -9.56 -7.08
N HIS A 66 3.18 -10.52 -7.62
CA HIS A 66 2.08 -10.29 -8.56
C HIS A 66 0.80 -9.81 -7.83
N ILE A 67 0.71 -10.03 -6.52
CA ILE A 67 -0.40 -9.57 -5.66
C ILE A 67 0.06 -8.39 -4.80
N SER A 68 1.16 -8.55 -4.07
CA SER A 68 1.60 -7.57 -3.06
C SER A 68 3.10 -7.35 -3.10
N LYS A 69 3.51 -6.08 -3.14
CA LYS A 69 4.91 -5.64 -3.21
C LYS A 69 5.23 -4.84 -1.96
N VAL A 70 5.87 -5.51 -1.00
CA VAL A 70 6.10 -5.01 0.35
C VAL A 70 7.43 -4.28 0.45
N LYS A 71 7.44 -3.14 1.15
CA LYS A 71 8.65 -2.38 1.53
C LYS A 71 8.54 -1.88 2.97
N SER A 72 9.68 -1.77 3.64
CA SER A 72 9.82 -1.04 4.89
C SER A 72 9.68 0.45 4.64
N VAL A 73 9.01 1.15 5.54
CA VAL A 73 8.88 2.62 5.45
C VAL A 73 10.24 3.30 5.60
N THR A 74 11.13 2.77 6.45
CA THR A 74 12.40 3.42 6.80
C THR A 74 13.65 2.70 6.27
N LEU A 75 13.57 1.38 6.01
CA LEU A 75 14.75 0.57 5.66
C LEU A 75 14.92 0.36 4.15
N ASP A 76 13.89 0.59 3.35
CA ASP A 76 13.93 0.39 1.90
C ASP A 76 13.96 1.73 1.16
N SER A 77 14.57 1.73 -0.03
CA SER A 77 14.52 2.90 -0.92
C SER A 77 13.18 2.97 -1.65
N TRP A 78 12.64 4.17 -1.79
CA TRP A 78 11.35 4.45 -2.43
C TRP A 78 11.53 5.31 -3.69
N THR A 79 10.69 5.07 -4.69
CA THR A 79 10.53 5.97 -5.84
C THR A 79 9.30 6.85 -5.63
N SER A 80 9.27 8.01 -6.28
CA SER A 80 8.14 8.95 -6.17
C SER A 80 6.81 8.32 -6.62
N GLU A 81 6.84 7.43 -7.63
CA GLU A 81 5.66 6.71 -8.09
C GLU A 81 5.13 5.77 -7.02
N GLN A 82 6.01 5.08 -6.28
CA GLN A 82 5.60 4.19 -5.20
C GLN A 82 5.00 4.98 -4.02
N ILE A 83 5.55 6.15 -3.72
CA ILE A 83 4.99 7.07 -2.73
C ILE A 83 3.59 7.49 -3.14
N ALA A 84 3.41 7.92 -4.39
CA ALA A 84 2.11 8.36 -4.91
C ALA A 84 1.03 7.26 -4.82
N MET A 85 1.40 5.98 -5.01
CA MET A 85 0.45 4.86 -4.85
C MET A 85 -0.02 4.68 -3.41
N VAL A 86 0.85 4.94 -2.43
CA VAL A 86 0.49 4.86 -1.00
C VAL A 86 -0.31 6.09 -0.58
N GLU A 87 0.03 7.26 -1.11
CA GLU A 87 -0.67 8.53 -0.86
C GLU A 87 -2.09 8.54 -1.43
N ASP A 88 -2.30 8.03 -2.65
CA ASP A 88 -3.62 7.97 -3.30
C ASP A 88 -4.60 7.00 -2.60
N MET A 89 -4.06 6.01 -1.89
CA MET A 89 -4.87 5.00 -1.21
C MET A 89 -4.93 5.23 0.30
N GLY A 90 -3.86 4.92 1.04
CA GLY A 90 -3.88 4.86 2.49
C GLY A 90 -4.84 3.82 3.06
N ASN A 91 -4.78 3.59 4.37
CA ASN A 91 -5.58 2.54 5.01
C ASN A 91 -7.07 2.85 5.02
N SER A 92 -7.46 4.13 5.06
CA SER A 92 -8.87 4.54 5.08
C SER A 92 -9.59 4.09 3.80
N ARG A 93 -9.08 4.51 2.62
CA ARG A 93 -9.62 4.13 1.31
C ARG A 93 -9.46 2.63 1.07
N ALA A 94 -8.34 2.05 1.49
CA ALA A 94 -8.13 0.61 1.36
C ALA A 94 -9.16 -0.21 2.12
N ARG A 95 -9.64 0.22 3.29
CA ARG A 95 -10.78 -0.45 3.97
C ARG A 95 -12.06 -0.29 3.16
N ALA A 96 -12.37 0.92 2.71
CA ALA A 96 -13.55 1.17 1.87
C ALA A 96 -13.56 0.32 0.59
N VAL A 97 -12.38 -0.02 0.05
CA VAL A 97 -12.22 -0.82 -1.18
C VAL A 97 -12.12 -2.32 -0.88
N TYR A 98 -11.08 -2.75 -0.16
CA TYR A 98 -10.74 -4.16 0.00
C TYR A 98 -11.57 -4.85 1.08
N GLU A 99 -12.30 -4.09 1.89
CA GLU A 99 -13.18 -4.58 2.95
C GLU A 99 -14.65 -4.18 2.74
N ALA A 100 -14.99 -3.66 1.54
CA ALA A 100 -16.33 -3.16 1.20
C ALA A 100 -17.47 -4.14 1.49
N ASN A 101 -17.20 -5.44 1.31
CA ASN A 101 -18.17 -6.51 1.49
C ASN A 101 -17.83 -7.42 2.68
N LEU A 102 -17.13 -6.90 3.71
CA LEU A 102 -16.97 -7.65 4.94
C LEU A 102 -18.33 -7.91 5.60
N PRO A 103 -18.56 -9.13 6.14
CA PRO A 103 -19.77 -9.40 6.90
C PRO A 103 -19.91 -8.47 8.11
N GLU A 104 -21.14 -8.07 8.40
CA GLU A 104 -21.43 -7.34 9.64
C GLU A 104 -20.98 -8.15 10.87
N GLY A 105 -20.38 -7.46 11.84
CA GLY A 105 -19.84 -8.11 13.04
C GLY A 105 -18.56 -8.92 12.83
N PHE A 106 -17.93 -8.86 11.65
CA PHE A 106 -16.64 -9.51 11.40
C PHE A 106 -15.60 -9.11 12.45
N ARG A 107 -14.92 -10.11 13.02
CA ARG A 107 -13.83 -9.91 13.96
C ARG A 107 -12.50 -10.29 13.30
N ARG A 108 -11.56 -9.36 13.28
CA ARG A 108 -10.22 -9.60 12.74
C ARG A 108 -9.52 -10.74 13.50
N PRO A 109 -9.00 -11.76 12.80
CA PRO A 109 -8.26 -12.85 13.43
C PRO A 109 -7.01 -12.36 14.15
N GLN A 110 -6.70 -12.98 15.29
CA GLN A 110 -5.52 -12.66 16.09
C GLN A 110 -4.39 -13.68 15.95
N THR A 111 -4.71 -14.92 15.56
CA THR A 111 -3.73 -15.98 15.29
C THR A 111 -3.11 -15.80 13.91
N ASP A 112 -1.86 -16.26 13.75
CA ASP A 112 -1.14 -16.14 12.48
C ASP A 112 -1.83 -16.88 11.33
N SER A 113 -2.32 -18.11 11.58
CA SER A 113 -3.05 -18.89 10.58
C SER A 113 -4.38 -18.26 10.18
N GLY A 114 -5.13 -17.72 11.15
CA GLY A 114 -6.39 -17.02 10.87
C GLY A 114 -6.15 -15.73 10.09
N LEU A 115 -5.09 -15.01 10.44
CA LEU A 115 -4.71 -13.77 9.77
C LEU A 115 -4.23 -14.02 8.35
N GLU A 116 -3.47 -15.09 8.11
CA GLU A 116 -3.09 -15.51 6.76
C GLU A 116 -4.32 -15.84 5.90
N ALA A 117 -5.25 -16.65 6.43
CA ALA A 117 -6.48 -17.00 5.72
C ALA A 117 -7.32 -15.76 5.38
N PHE A 118 -7.39 -14.79 6.30
CA PHE A 118 -8.06 -13.51 6.08
C PHE A 118 -7.40 -12.69 4.97
N ILE A 119 -6.08 -12.50 5.04
CA ILE A 119 -5.30 -11.72 4.07
C ILE A 119 -5.40 -12.34 2.66
N ARG A 120 -5.30 -13.67 2.54
CA ARG A 120 -5.52 -14.37 1.26
C ARG A 120 -6.94 -14.14 0.74
N SER A 121 -7.95 -14.29 1.59
CA SER A 121 -9.33 -14.01 1.20
C SER A 121 -9.52 -12.56 0.72
N LYS A 122 -8.85 -11.61 1.35
CA LYS A 122 -8.94 -10.18 1.05
C LYS A 122 -8.28 -9.81 -0.27
N TYR A 123 -7.07 -10.31 -0.55
CA TYR A 123 -6.27 -9.82 -1.69
C TYR A 123 -6.04 -10.84 -2.81
N GLU A 124 -5.98 -12.14 -2.51
CA GLU A 124 -5.76 -13.20 -3.50
C GLU A 124 -7.09 -13.60 -4.16
N THR A 125 -8.10 -13.94 -3.35
CA THR A 125 -9.44 -14.28 -3.89
C THR A 125 -10.36 -13.07 -4.03
N LYS A 126 -9.93 -11.90 -3.53
CA LYS A 126 -10.67 -10.62 -3.60
C LYS A 126 -12.10 -10.72 -3.06
N LYS A 127 -12.32 -11.56 -2.06
CA LYS A 127 -13.65 -11.92 -1.54
C LYS A 127 -14.48 -10.72 -1.08
N TYR A 128 -13.84 -9.68 -0.55
CA TYR A 128 -14.52 -8.54 0.08
C TYR A 128 -14.40 -7.24 -0.72
N ILE A 129 -13.80 -7.29 -1.92
CA ILE A 129 -13.47 -6.08 -2.68
C ILE A 129 -14.75 -5.39 -3.21
N ALA A 130 -14.76 -4.06 -3.27
CA ALA A 130 -15.78 -3.31 -3.98
C ALA A 130 -15.82 -3.73 -5.46
N LYS A 131 -17.01 -4.04 -5.99
CA LYS A 131 -17.17 -4.57 -7.35
C LYS A 131 -16.66 -3.62 -8.44
N GLU A 132 -16.84 -2.33 -8.24
CA GLU A 132 -16.44 -1.27 -9.18
C GLU A 132 -14.96 -0.88 -9.05
N TRP A 133 -14.24 -1.45 -8.09
CA TRP A 133 -12.86 -1.05 -7.87
C TRP A 133 -11.95 -1.59 -8.97
N VAL A 134 -11.29 -0.66 -9.65
CA VAL A 134 -10.22 -0.94 -10.61
C VAL A 134 -8.90 -0.44 -10.01
N PRO A 135 -7.89 -1.31 -9.82
CA PRO A 135 -6.60 -0.87 -9.33
C PRO A 135 -5.98 0.19 -10.26
N PRO A 136 -5.39 1.26 -9.72
CA PRO A 136 -4.67 2.23 -10.53
C PRO A 136 -3.55 1.52 -11.29
N GLN A 137 -3.56 1.65 -12.61
CA GLN A 137 -2.47 1.16 -13.43
C GLN A 137 -1.22 2.00 -13.09
N PRO A 138 -0.04 1.38 -12.90
CA PRO A 138 1.20 2.14 -12.87
C PRO A 138 1.22 2.99 -14.13
N ARG A 139 1.41 4.32 -14.00
CA ARG A 139 1.65 5.19 -15.16
C ARG A 139 2.89 4.68 -15.87
N THR A 140 2.73 3.74 -16.79
CA THR A 140 3.71 3.50 -17.84
C THR A 140 3.87 4.85 -18.52
N GLN A 141 5.11 5.30 -18.67
CA GLN A 141 5.41 6.51 -19.41
C GLN A 141 4.79 6.36 -20.80
N VAL A 142 3.62 6.96 -21.03
CA VAL A 142 3.06 7.10 -22.36
C VAL A 142 3.99 8.08 -23.06
N ARG A 143 4.94 7.52 -23.82
CA ARG A 143 5.42 8.18 -25.03
C ARG A 143 4.17 8.48 -25.84
N ASP A 144 4.06 9.74 -26.26
CA ASP A 144 3.06 10.27 -27.20
C ASP A 144 1.75 10.75 -26.56
N GLY A 145 1.82 11.91 -25.88
CA GLY A 145 1.08 13.09 -26.31
C GLY A 145 -0.47 13.07 -26.31
N ILE A 146 -1.15 12.13 -25.68
CA ILE A 146 -2.62 12.16 -25.56
C ILE A 146 -3.01 12.12 -24.08
N PHE A 147 -3.48 13.26 -23.57
CA PHE A 147 -4.19 13.35 -22.30
C PHE A 147 -5.47 12.51 -22.39
N ASN A 148 -5.47 11.32 -21.80
CA ASN A 148 -6.72 10.60 -21.53
C ASN A 148 -7.38 11.21 -20.28
N LEU A 149 -8.35 12.09 -20.54
CA LEU A 149 -9.28 12.71 -19.59
C LEU A 149 -10.34 11.74 -19.02
N PHE A 150 -9.99 10.48 -18.80
CA PHE A 150 -10.90 9.50 -18.21
C PHE A 150 -10.23 8.78 -17.04
N ALA A 151 -10.09 9.49 -15.92
CA ALA A 151 -10.10 8.84 -14.62
C ALA A 151 -11.58 8.49 -14.30
N PRO A 152 -11.95 7.21 -14.07
CA PRO A 152 -13.26 6.91 -13.55
C PRO A 152 -13.39 7.49 -12.13
N LEU A 153 -14.63 7.88 -11.79
CA LEU A 153 -15.00 8.63 -10.58
C LEU A 153 -14.31 8.08 -9.32
N HIS A 154 -13.69 8.99 -8.59
CA HIS A 154 -13.34 8.78 -7.18
C HIS A 154 -14.67 8.77 -6.40
N ILE A 155 -15.02 7.59 -5.86
CA ILE A 155 -15.98 7.47 -4.76
C ILE A 155 -15.26 7.89 -3.48
#